data_AF-Q21E26-F1
#
_entry.id   AF-Q21E26-F1
#
_cell.length_a   1.000
_cell.length_b   1.000
_cell.length_c   1.000
_cell.angle_alpha   90.00
_cell.angle_beta   90.00
_cell.angle_gamma   90.00
#
_symmetry.space_group_name_H-M   'P 1'
#
loop_
_entity.id
_entity.type
_entity.pdbx_description
1 polymer ?
#
loop_
_entity_poly.entity_id
_entity_poly.type
_entity_poly.pdbx_seq_one_letter_code
_entity_poly.pdbx_strand_id
1 'polypeptide(L)'
;MQILSLQRQKFYPFSVVLVDKILALTVLALLLPVHALNTLLAIFQRKAFTRSELKQDALGRVVELTRWNVGLLRESLHLLNVVKNEISLAGVSLKYVCIEEDILTLTPLKPGLFSIYEIQHTIGRIDCSHGDTLRQHERNITVRFQLAIVIKAIVCRVLYQSNKAREASRFNVLGVHVDNWLLADVLNWIFTDTNIDTNTNTNINAKGNCRSGYFINVNSINLAYSDGDFKKVLASADCALADGSGVRLGAKRLGVQLRDNVNGTDLLPHICRRAIAEGWSIYLLGSEKGVAAATAKNLKATFTGLRIAGTHHGFVSEQDDELLVQQINQSGADIVLVAMGSPMQEKWIARNKVNLQASTALAVGGLFDFYSGKIPRAPVWMRELGMEWIYRLAMEPKAKFNRYVIGNPLFMWRIMNAKT
;
A
#
# COMPACT_ATOMS: atom_id res chain seq x y z
N MET A 1 45.58 -8.59 5.60
CA MET A 1 45.60 -7.15 5.24
C MET A 1 44.15 -6.69 5.15
N GLN A 2 43.65 -6.13 6.25
CA GLN A 2 42.31 -5.53 6.35
C GLN A 2 42.29 -4.26 5.49
N ILE A 3 41.46 -4.23 4.45
CA ILE A 3 41.02 -2.96 3.86
C ILE A 3 39.78 -2.54 4.66
N LEU A 4 40.04 -1.89 5.80
CA LEU A 4 39.06 -1.04 6.46
C LEU A 4 38.68 0.05 5.45
N SER A 5 37.55 -0.14 4.76
CA SER A 5 36.93 0.94 4.00
C SER A 5 36.59 2.04 4.99
N LEU A 6 37.32 3.16 4.91
CA LEU A 6 36.99 4.41 5.58
C LEU A 6 35.54 4.78 5.25
N GLN A 7 34.60 4.40 6.13
CA GLN A 7 33.26 4.97 6.15
C GLN A 7 33.46 6.47 6.34
N ARG A 8 33.28 7.25 5.26
CA ARG A 8 33.12 8.70 5.38
C ARG A 8 32.01 8.94 6.39
N GLN A 9 32.34 9.44 7.59
CA GLN A 9 31.38 10.09 8.47
C GLN A 9 30.75 11.23 7.68
N LYS A 10 29.61 10.98 7.05
CA LYS A 10 28.82 12.04 6.43
C LYS A 10 28.25 12.87 7.58
N PHE A 11 28.83 14.03 7.81
CA PHE A 11 28.24 15.01 8.70
C PHE A 11 26.84 15.34 8.22
N TYR A 12 25.88 15.38 9.15
CA TYR A 12 24.52 15.79 8.84
C TYR A 12 24.55 17.21 8.25
N PRO A 13 23.95 17.47 7.08
CA PRO A 13 24.18 18.72 6.36
C PRO A 13 23.77 19.94 7.18
N PHE A 14 24.69 20.90 7.35
CA PHE A 14 24.43 22.14 8.09
C PHE A 14 23.22 22.91 7.53
N SER A 15 23.04 22.91 6.20
CA SER A 15 21.89 23.52 5.54
C SER A 15 20.55 22.92 5.98
N VAL A 16 20.50 21.61 6.22
CA VAL A 16 19.30 20.94 6.74
C VAL A 16 19.05 21.37 8.18
N VAL A 17 20.07 21.38 9.03
CA VAL A 17 19.96 21.83 10.43
C VAL A 17 19.45 23.27 10.50
N LEU A 18 19.99 24.16 9.68
CA LEU A 18 19.60 25.57 9.65
C LEU A 18 18.12 25.73 9.27
N VAL A 19 17.68 25.05 8.20
CA VAL A 19 16.28 25.11 7.75
C VAL A 19 15.33 24.53 8.79
N ASP A 20 15.68 23.40 9.39
CA ASP A 20 14.88 22.78 10.46
C ASP A 20 14.68 23.72 11.64
N LYS A 21 15.75 24.39 12.09
CA LYS A 21 15.69 25.38 13.17
C LYS A 21 14.82 26.58 12.81
N ILE A 22 14.97 27.13 11.60
CA ILE A 22 14.17 28.26 11.13
C ILE A 22 12.69 27.87 11.12
N LEU A 23 12.33 26.76 10.50
CA LEU A 23 10.95 26.30 10.42
C LEU A 23 10.36 25.99 11.80
N ALA A 24 11.12 25.33 12.68
CA ALA A 24 10.68 25.05 14.05
C ALA A 24 10.40 26.34 14.83
N LEU A 25 11.29 27.34 14.75
CA LEU A 25 11.08 28.65 15.36
C LEU A 25 9.88 29.39 14.77
N THR A 26 9.70 29.37 13.44
CA THR A 26 8.55 29.99 12.79
C THR A 26 7.24 29.36 13.26
N VAL A 27 7.16 28.01 13.32
CA VAL A 27 5.95 27.33 13.79
C VAL A 27 5.70 27.60 15.28
N LEU A 28 6.75 27.59 16.13
CA LEU A 28 6.62 27.97 17.54
C LEU A 28 6.09 29.40 17.71
N ALA A 29 6.57 30.35 16.90
CA ALA A 29 6.09 31.73 16.91
C ALA A 29 4.61 31.83 16.49
N LEU A 30 4.21 31.10 15.43
CA LEU A 30 2.80 31.04 15.00
C LEU A 30 1.88 30.41 16.05
N LEU A 31 2.41 29.50 16.89
CA LEU A 31 1.66 28.82 17.94
C LEU A 31 1.66 29.57 19.29
N LEU A 32 2.24 30.78 19.38
CA LEU A 32 2.24 31.58 20.61
C LEU A 32 0.86 31.75 21.27
N PRO A 33 -0.25 32.03 20.53
CA PRO A 33 -1.57 32.11 21.15
C PRO A 33 -2.01 30.80 21.82
N VAL A 34 -1.70 29.66 21.19
CA VAL A 34 -1.99 28.33 21.73
C VAL A 34 -1.12 28.06 22.96
N HIS A 35 0.15 28.47 22.94
CA HIS A 35 1.07 28.31 24.07
C HIS A 35 0.67 29.18 25.26
N ALA A 36 0.21 30.42 25.03
CA ALA A 36 -0.35 31.29 26.06
C ALA A 36 -1.59 30.64 26.71
N LEU A 37 -2.50 30.08 25.91
CA LEU A 37 -3.66 29.34 26.42
C LEU A 37 -3.24 28.12 27.26
N ASN A 38 -2.29 27.31 26.77
CA ASN A 38 -1.78 26.15 27.51
C ASN A 38 -1.15 26.56 28.84
N THR A 39 -0.45 27.70 28.87
CA THR A 39 0.16 28.27 30.06
C THR A 39 -0.91 28.66 31.08
N LEU A 40 -1.94 29.41 30.66
CA LEU A 40 -3.07 29.78 31.52
C LEU A 40 -3.79 28.54 32.09
N LEU A 41 -4.01 27.52 31.26
CA LEU A 41 -4.62 26.26 31.69
C LEU A 41 -3.74 25.52 32.72
N ALA A 42 -2.42 25.51 32.55
CA ALA A 42 -1.51 24.90 33.50
C ALA A 42 -1.54 25.62 34.87
N ILE A 43 -1.58 26.95 34.87
CA ILE A 43 -1.72 27.78 36.07
C ILE A 43 -3.04 27.46 36.77
N PHE A 44 -4.16 27.51 36.03
CA PHE A 44 -5.49 27.27 36.59
C PHE A 44 -5.62 25.86 37.20
N GLN A 45 -5.02 24.86 36.55
CA GLN A 45 -5.02 23.47 37.04
C GLN A 45 -3.92 23.18 38.07
N ARG A 46 -3.08 24.17 38.42
CA ARG A 46 -1.92 24.01 39.32
C ARG A 46 -1.01 22.84 38.94
N LYS A 47 -0.77 22.68 37.63
CA LYS A 47 0.11 21.64 37.08
C LYS A 47 1.40 22.27 36.56
N ALA A 48 2.49 21.51 36.57
CA ALA A 48 3.72 21.90 35.86
C ALA A 48 3.40 22.20 34.38
N PHE A 49 4.01 23.25 33.83
CA PHE A 49 3.79 23.71 32.45
C PHE A 49 4.14 22.63 31.43
N THR A 50 5.35 22.10 31.56
CA THR A 50 5.92 21.12 30.66
C THR A 50 6.19 19.82 31.40
N ARG A 51 6.27 18.74 30.63
CA ARG A 51 6.72 17.44 31.09
C ARG A 51 7.68 16.85 30.06
N SER A 52 8.66 16.12 30.54
CA SER A 52 9.54 15.29 29.72
C SER A 52 8.87 13.96 29.36
N GLU A 53 8.94 13.58 28.09
CA GLU A 53 8.49 12.31 27.54
C GLU A 53 9.68 11.59 26.90
N LEU A 54 10.03 10.41 27.41
CA LEU A 54 11.03 9.55 26.79
C LEU A 54 10.39 8.79 25.64
N LYS A 55 10.98 8.89 24.45
CA LYS A 55 10.64 8.05 23.29
C LYS A 55 11.86 7.26 22.86
N GLN A 56 11.61 6.10 22.28
CA GLN A 56 12.65 5.30 21.64
C GLN A 56 12.47 5.44 20.14
N ASP A 57 13.56 5.74 19.43
CA ASP A 57 13.53 5.75 17.97
C ASP A 57 13.66 4.33 17.39
N ALA A 58 13.50 4.22 16.06
CA ALA A 58 13.62 2.92 15.39
C ALA A 58 14.98 2.25 15.59
N LEU A 59 16.06 2.99 15.88
CA LEU A 59 17.39 2.43 16.15
C LEU A 59 17.58 2.01 17.63
N GLY A 60 16.52 2.07 18.43
CA GLY A 60 16.56 1.76 19.84
C GLY A 60 17.14 2.89 20.72
N ARG A 61 17.44 4.07 20.16
CA ARG A 61 18.01 5.20 20.89
C ARG A 61 16.91 5.92 21.66
N VAL A 62 17.17 6.19 22.94
CA VAL A 62 16.25 6.94 23.79
C VAL A 62 16.43 8.44 23.56
N VAL A 63 15.32 9.13 23.36
CA VAL A 63 15.23 10.56 23.07
C VAL A 63 14.28 11.20 24.06
N GLU A 64 14.75 12.25 24.72
CA GLU A 64 13.95 13.02 25.67
C GLU A 64 13.23 14.17 24.95
N LEU A 65 11.90 14.16 24.95
CA LEU A 65 11.07 15.14 24.26
C LEU A 65 10.31 16.03 25.25
N THR A 66 10.25 17.32 24.95
CA THR A 66 9.52 18.29 25.78
C THR A 66 8.08 18.46 25.26
N ARG A 67 7.08 18.30 26.11
CA ARG A 67 5.65 18.54 25.75
C ARG A 67 4.92 19.37 26.79
N TRP A 68 3.82 20.00 26.38
CA TRP A 68 2.88 20.62 27.32
C TRP A 68 2.19 19.53 28.15
N ASN A 69 2.05 19.79 29.45
CA ASN A 69 1.33 18.89 30.34
C ASN A 69 -0.19 18.91 30.08
N VAL A 70 -0.72 20.10 29.76
CA VAL A 70 -2.15 20.35 29.52
C VAL A 70 -2.40 21.22 28.28
N GLY A 71 -3.66 21.29 27.85
CA GLY A 71 -4.10 22.15 26.75
C GLY A 71 -4.08 21.49 25.36
N LEU A 72 -4.02 22.32 24.32
CA LEU A 72 -4.11 21.95 22.90
C LEU A 72 -2.72 21.79 22.29
N LEU A 73 -2.60 20.99 21.22
CA LEU A 73 -1.34 20.77 20.49
C LEU A 73 -0.14 20.50 21.42
N ARG A 74 -0.31 19.61 22.40
CA ARG A 74 0.66 19.45 23.50
C ARG A 74 2.08 19.07 23.03
N GLU A 75 2.15 18.35 21.92
CA GLU A 75 3.40 17.89 21.29
C GLU A 75 4.13 18.99 20.50
N SER A 76 3.56 20.20 20.38
CA SER A 76 4.20 21.33 19.69
C SER A 76 5.57 21.71 20.29
N LEU A 77 5.79 21.48 21.59
CA LEU A 77 7.09 21.74 22.21
C LEU A 77 8.19 20.76 21.79
N HIS A 78 7.89 19.66 21.10
CA HIS A 78 8.95 18.85 20.48
C HIS A 78 9.77 19.66 19.47
N LEU A 79 9.21 20.77 18.94
CA LEU A 79 9.96 21.70 18.09
C LEU A 79 11.11 22.39 18.85
N LEU A 80 11.06 22.51 20.17
CA LEU A 80 12.20 22.99 20.95
C LEU A 80 13.37 22.01 20.88
N ASN A 81 13.12 20.69 20.87
CA ASN A 81 14.15 19.68 20.67
C ASN A 81 14.78 19.80 19.26
N VAL A 82 14.00 20.20 18.24
CA VAL A 82 14.52 20.52 16.89
C VAL A 82 15.42 21.74 16.94
N VAL A 83 14.99 22.82 17.61
CA VAL A 83 15.79 24.05 17.77
C VAL A 83 17.11 23.79 18.49
N LYS A 84 17.08 22.94 19.54
CA LYS A 84 18.25 22.46 20.29
C LYS A 84 19.13 21.48 19.50
N ASN A 85 18.70 21.07 18.31
CA ASN A 85 19.41 20.13 17.44
C ASN A 85 19.52 18.70 18.02
N GLU A 86 18.63 18.34 18.95
CA GLU A 86 18.53 17.00 19.55
C GLU A 86 17.81 16.03 18.60
N ILE A 87 16.83 16.55 17.85
CA ILE A 87 16.10 15.85 16.79
C ILE A 87 16.04 16.70 15.52
N SER A 88 15.57 16.10 14.44
CA SER A 88 15.32 16.71 13.12
C SER A 88 13.81 16.83 12.86
N LEU A 89 13.40 17.68 11.91
CA LEU A 89 12.00 17.65 11.45
C LEU A 89 11.68 16.32 10.78
N ALA A 90 12.57 15.84 9.92
CA ALA A 90 12.45 14.55 9.26
C ALA A 90 13.70 13.69 9.49
N GLY A 91 13.49 12.43 9.88
CA GLY A 91 14.56 11.55 10.37
C GLY A 91 14.07 10.14 10.72
N VAL A 92 14.80 9.48 11.61
CA VAL A 92 14.46 8.16 12.13
C VAL A 92 13.11 8.23 12.86
N SER A 93 12.25 7.24 12.62
CA SER A 93 10.91 7.17 13.24
C SER A 93 11.00 7.17 14.76
N LEU A 94 10.22 8.05 15.40
CA LEU A 94 10.00 8.12 16.85
C LEU A 94 8.71 7.38 17.30
N LYS A 95 7.97 6.79 16.36
CA LYS A 95 6.67 6.13 16.62
C LYS A 95 6.74 4.61 16.53
N TYR A 96 7.62 4.11 15.68
CA TYR A 96 7.74 2.69 15.37
C TYR A 96 9.16 2.27 15.72
N VAL A 97 9.29 1.35 16.67
CA VAL A 97 10.56 0.77 17.09
C VAL A 97 10.81 -0.48 16.27
N CYS A 98 11.99 -0.61 15.66
CA CYS A 98 12.32 -1.76 14.82
C CYS A 98 13.81 -2.12 14.96
N ILE A 99 14.09 -3.22 15.65
CA ILE A 99 15.45 -3.67 15.90
C ILE A 99 15.76 -4.78 14.88
N GLU A 100 16.26 -4.42 13.71
CA GLU A 100 16.83 -5.37 12.72
C GLU A 100 18.37 -5.29 12.78
N GLU A 101 19.07 -6.43 12.71
CA GLU A 101 20.54 -6.50 12.87
C GLU A 101 21.31 -5.72 11.79
N ASP A 102 20.74 -5.62 10.58
CA ASP A 102 21.34 -4.93 9.43
C ASP A 102 21.28 -3.40 9.55
N ILE A 103 20.47 -2.86 10.46
CA ILE A 103 20.26 -1.42 10.65
C ILE A 103 21.34 -0.81 11.58
N LEU A 104 21.98 -1.61 12.43
CA LEU A 104 23.02 -1.16 13.38
C LEU A 104 24.29 -0.61 12.70
N THR A 105 24.44 -0.85 11.39
CA THR A 105 25.59 -0.41 10.58
C THR A 105 25.40 0.97 9.92
N LEU A 106 24.22 1.57 10.03
CA LEU A 106 23.88 2.84 9.38
C LEU A 106 24.52 4.04 10.07
N THR A 107 24.87 5.08 9.29
CA THR A 107 25.39 6.35 9.83
C THR A 107 24.37 7.06 10.72
N PRO A 108 24.81 7.99 11.60
CA PRO A 108 23.92 8.65 12.57
C PRO A 108 22.93 9.61 11.91
N LEU A 109 21.82 9.06 11.39
CA LEU A 109 20.60 9.81 11.13
C LEU A 109 20.02 10.28 12.46
N LYS A 110 19.54 11.52 12.54
CA LYS A 110 18.86 12.02 13.73
C LYS A 110 17.45 11.44 13.85
N PRO A 111 16.93 11.26 15.07
CA PRO A 111 15.50 11.04 15.27
C PRO A 111 14.71 12.18 14.64
N GLY A 112 13.56 11.86 14.04
CA GLY A 112 12.74 12.80 13.30
C GLY A 112 11.31 12.87 13.81
N LEU A 113 10.72 14.07 13.82
CA LEU A 113 9.27 14.22 14.07
C LEU A 113 8.42 13.56 13.00
N PHE A 114 8.95 13.49 11.77
CA PHE A 114 8.39 12.78 10.64
C PHE A 114 9.41 11.79 10.09
N SER A 115 8.94 10.69 9.50
CA SER A 115 9.82 9.68 8.88
C SER A 115 9.21 9.12 7.60
N ILE A 116 10.07 8.60 6.72
CA ILE A 116 9.64 7.89 5.50
C ILE A 116 8.82 6.66 5.90
N TYR A 117 9.25 5.94 6.93
CA TYR A 117 8.52 4.77 7.44
C TYR A 117 7.10 5.13 7.89
N GLU A 118 6.92 6.22 8.65
CA GLU A 118 5.58 6.65 9.08
C GLU A 118 4.67 6.93 7.88
N ILE A 119 5.17 7.59 6.83
CA ILE A 119 4.42 7.85 5.60
C ILE A 119 3.97 6.52 4.98
N GLN A 120 4.92 5.60 4.78
CA GLN A 120 4.66 4.35 4.10
C GLN A 120 3.72 3.43 4.90
N HIS A 121 3.90 3.37 6.22
CA HIS A 121 3.01 2.63 7.13
C HIS A 121 1.59 3.22 7.15
N THR A 122 1.45 4.55 7.15
CA THR A 122 0.14 5.22 7.10
C THR A 122 -0.63 4.90 5.80
N ILE A 123 0.10 4.67 4.71
CA ILE A 123 -0.46 4.29 3.40
C ILE A 123 -0.58 2.76 3.25
N GLY A 124 -0.04 1.98 4.20
CA GLY A 124 -0.05 0.52 4.20
C GLY A 124 0.90 -0.13 3.18
N ARG A 125 1.94 0.56 2.71
CA ARG A 125 2.79 0.04 1.63
C ARG A 125 3.55 -1.23 2.06
N ILE A 126 3.58 -2.24 1.18
CA ILE A 126 4.00 -3.62 1.47
C ILE A 126 5.53 -3.83 1.50
N ASP A 127 6.28 -3.15 0.63
CA ASP A 127 7.64 -3.62 0.23
C ASP A 127 8.80 -2.86 0.92
N CYS A 128 8.57 -2.20 2.06
CA CYS A 128 9.59 -1.36 2.72
C CYS A 128 9.96 -1.86 4.12
N SER A 129 11.10 -2.55 4.24
CA SER A 129 11.76 -2.74 5.54
C SER A 129 12.10 -1.37 6.13
N HIS A 130 12.05 -1.24 7.45
CA HIS A 130 12.54 -0.04 8.14
C HIS A 130 13.97 0.31 7.69
N GLY A 131 14.84 -0.69 7.56
CA GLY A 131 16.22 -0.53 7.09
C GLY A 131 16.31 0.11 5.70
N ASP A 132 15.46 -0.29 4.75
CA ASP A 132 15.48 0.29 3.40
C ASP A 132 15.05 1.75 3.37
N THR A 133 14.06 2.11 4.20
CA THR A 133 13.64 3.52 4.33
C THR A 133 14.75 4.39 4.91
N LEU A 134 15.51 3.86 5.87
CA LEU A 134 16.64 4.55 6.49
C LEU A 134 17.81 4.67 5.51
N ARG A 135 18.14 3.62 4.76
CA ARG A 135 19.13 3.66 3.68
C ARG A 135 18.76 4.66 2.59
N GLN A 136 17.48 4.72 2.22
CA GLN A 136 16.97 5.72 1.28
C GLN A 136 17.15 7.14 1.82
N HIS A 137 16.87 7.36 3.11
CA HIS A 137 17.06 8.64 3.76
C HIS A 137 18.53 9.06 3.74
N GLU A 138 19.41 8.18 4.22
CA GLU A 138 20.86 8.39 4.27
C GLU A 138 21.45 8.79 2.92
N ARG A 139 20.98 8.17 1.83
CA ARG A 139 21.44 8.47 0.46
C ARG A 139 21.01 9.84 -0.06
N ASN A 140 19.89 10.39 0.43
CA ASN A 140 19.22 11.56 -0.16
C ASN A 140 19.11 12.78 0.77
N ILE A 141 19.90 12.84 1.85
CA ILE A 141 19.81 13.94 2.84
C ILE A 141 20.11 15.30 2.19
N THR A 142 19.06 16.03 1.85
CA THR A 142 19.10 17.39 1.29
C THR A 142 17.92 18.19 1.83
N VAL A 143 17.99 19.52 1.81
CA VAL A 143 16.89 20.40 2.25
C VAL A 143 15.59 20.06 1.50
N ARG A 144 15.66 19.91 0.17
CA ARG A 144 14.50 19.58 -0.67
C ARG A 144 13.87 18.25 -0.28
N PHE A 145 14.69 17.23 -0.04
CA PHE A 145 14.23 15.90 0.34
C PHE A 145 13.58 15.89 1.74
N GLN A 146 14.15 16.60 2.71
CA GLN A 146 13.61 16.70 4.06
C GLN A 146 12.25 17.42 4.08
N LEU A 147 12.14 18.55 3.38
CA LEU A 147 10.86 19.25 3.23
C LEU A 147 9.81 18.36 2.55
N ALA A 148 10.20 17.57 1.54
CA ALA A 148 9.29 16.64 0.90
C ALA A 148 8.77 15.57 1.87
N ILE A 149 9.60 15.04 2.78
CA ILE A 149 9.14 14.09 3.83
C ILE A 149 8.13 14.78 4.74
N VAL A 150 8.44 15.98 5.26
CA VAL A 150 7.54 16.71 6.17
C VAL A 150 6.18 16.98 5.50
N ILE A 151 6.19 17.50 4.27
CA ILE A 151 4.96 17.79 3.51
C ILE A 151 4.16 16.50 3.28
N LYS A 152 4.81 15.43 2.80
CA LYS A 152 4.15 14.14 2.55
C LYS A 152 3.54 13.57 3.83
N ALA A 153 4.26 13.63 4.95
CA ALA A 153 3.78 13.12 6.22
C ALA A 153 2.56 13.90 6.72
N ILE A 154 2.55 15.23 6.60
CA ILE A 154 1.39 16.05 6.93
C ILE A 154 0.18 15.68 6.04
N VAL A 155 0.38 15.61 4.73
CA VAL A 155 -0.69 15.24 3.78
C VAL A 155 -1.24 13.85 4.09
N CYS A 156 -0.37 12.86 4.31
CA CYS A 156 -0.79 11.50 4.63
C CYS A 156 -1.52 11.43 5.96
N ARG A 157 -1.07 12.19 6.96
CA ARG A 157 -1.73 12.25 8.26
C ARG A 157 -3.15 12.81 8.14
N VAL A 158 -3.32 13.91 7.40
CA VAL A 158 -4.64 14.53 7.16
C VAL A 158 -5.56 13.57 6.40
N LEU A 159 -5.07 12.97 5.31
CA LEU A 159 -5.88 12.13 4.44
C LEU A 159 -6.21 10.77 5.08
N TYR A 160 -5.24 10.11 5.69
CA TYR A 160 -5.33 8.69 6.02
C TYR A 160 -5.32 8.38 7.52
N GLN A 161 -4.80 9.24 8.41
CA GLN A 161 -4.81 8.94 9.85
C GLN A 161 -6.24 8.96 10.41
N SER A 162 -6.60 7.96 11.20
CA SER A 162 -7.86 7.88 11.93
C SER A 162 -7.59 7.56 13.40
N ASN A 163 -8.02 8.44 14.31
CA ASN A 163 -7.74 8.31 15.75
C ASN A 163 -8.71 7.36 16.49
N LYS A 164 -9.70 6.78 15.79
CA LYS A 164 -10.74 5.90 16.36
C LYS A 164 -11.04 4.70 15.45
N ALA A 165 -10.06 4.27 14.66
CA ALA A 165 -10.29 3.16 13.75
C ALA A 165 -10.19 1.81 14.48
N ARG A 166 -11.15 0.92 14.22
CA ARG A 166 -11.07 -0.49 14.62
C ARG A 166 -10.29 -1.28 13.58
N GLU A 167 -9.55 -2.28 14.05
CA GLU A 167 -9.06 -3.34 13.18
C GLU A 167 -10.17 -4.37 13.01
N ALA A 168 -10.79 -4.39 11.84
CA ALA A 168 -11.75 -5.42 11.45
C ALA A 168 -11.09 -6.35 10.43
N SER A 169 -11.26 -7.67 10.57
CA SER A 169 -10.77 -8.66 9.59
C SER A 169 -11.49 -8.56 8.23
N ARG A 170 -12.74 -8.11 8.25
CA ARG A 170 -13.58 -7.85 7.08
C ARG A 170 -14.47 -6.64 7.36
N PHE A 171 -14.77 -5.86 6.32
CA PHE A 171 -15.69 -4.74 6.39
C PHE A 171 -16.51 -4.62 5.11
N ASN A 172 -17.64 -3.91 5.17
CA ASN A 172 -18.53 -3.71 4.02
C ASN A 172 -18.49 -2.25 3.57
N VAL A 173 -18.34 -2.04 2.25
CA VAL A 173 -18.37 -0.72 1.62
C VAL A 173 -19.52 -0.71 0.62
N LEU A 174 -20.61 -0.01 0.96
CA LEU A 174 -21.83 0.08 0.13
C LEU A 174 -22.40 -1.29 -0.31
N GLY A 175 -22.29 -2.28 0.59
CA GLY A 175 -22.78 -3.65 0.34
C GLY A 175 -21.84 -4.55 -0.46
N VAL A 176 -20.59 -4.13 -0.67
CA VAL A 176 -19.50 -4.98 -1.15
C VAL A 176 -18.59 -5.29 0.03
N HIS A 177 -18.34 -6.57 0.30
CA HIS A 177 -17.43 -6.97 1.37
C HIS A 177 -15.97 -6.82 0.91
N VAL A 178 -15.10 -6.51 1.86
CA VAL A 178 -13.65 -6.36 1.65
C VAL A 178 -12.93 -7.04 2.81
N ASP A 179 -12.04 -7.96 2.46
CA ASP A 179 -11.14 -8.67 3.36
C ASP A 179 -9.92 -7.80 3.68
N ASN A 180 -9.72 -7.56 4.97
CA ASN A 180 -8.67 -6.69 5.48
C ASN A 180 -7.49 -7.55 5.97
N TRP A 181 -6.87 -8.26 5.05
CA TRP A 181 -5.82 -9.23 5.32
C TRP A 181 -4.43 -8.61 5.21
N LEU A 182 -3.46 -9.22 5.89
CA LEU A 182 -2.05 -8.88 5.72
C LEU A 182 -1.52 -9.49 4.41
N LEU A 183 -0.42 -8.96 3.88
CA LEU A 183 0.23 -9.52 2.69
C LEU A 183 0.49 -11.04 2.86
N ALA A 184 1.03 -11.44 4.01
CA ALA A 184 1.39 -12.82 4.27
C ALA A 184 0.17 -13.75 4.17
N ASP A 185 -0.97 -13.32 4.72
CA ASP A 185 -2.23 -14.06 4.65
C ASP A 185 -2.72 -14.20 3.20
N VAL A 186 -2.63 -13.11 2.42
CA VAL A 186 -2.99 -13.12 0.98
C VAL A 186 -2.10 -14.09 0.21
N LEU A 187 -0.79 -14.05 0.42
CA LEU A 187 0.14 -14.96 -0.26
C LEU A 187 -0.12 -16.41 0.17
N ASN A 188 -0.32 -16.68 1.46
CA ASN A 188 -0.66 -18.03 1.92
C ASN A 188 -1.95 -18.54 1.27
N TRP A 189 -2.97 -17.67 1.17
CA TRP A 189 -4.20 -18.01 0.50
C TRP A 189 -4.00 -18.29 -0.99
N ILE A 190 -3.24 -17.46 -1.73
CA ILE A 190 -2.97 -17.65 -3.16
C ILE A 190 -2.26 -19.00 -3.41
N PHE A 191 -1.28 -19.32 -2.58
CA PHE A 191 -0.40 -20.50 -2.72
C PHE A 191 -0.90 -21.74 -1.96
N THR A 192 -2.15 -21.73 -1.48
CA THR A 192 -2.77 -22.96 -0.99
C THR A 192 -3.10 -23.85 -2.19
N ASP A 193 -2.43 -24.99 -2.30
CA ASP A 193 -2.76 -25.99 -3.32
C ASP A 193 -4.11 -26.61 -3.00
N THR A 194 -5.08 -26.41 -3.89
CA THR A 194 -6.44 -26.94 -3.73
C THR A 194 -6.66 -28.27 -4.44
N ASN A 195 -5.62 -28.80 -5.11
CA ASN A 195 -5.61 -30.11 -5.74
C ASN A 195 -5.01 -31.20 -4.83
N ILE A 196 -4.50 -30.85 -3.65
CA ILE A 196 -3.98 -31.81 -2.67
C ILE A 196 -4.97 -31.96 -1.51
N ASP A 197 -5.41 -33.19 -1.24
CA ASP A 197 -6.10 -33.49 0.01
C ASP A 197 -5.09 -33.42 1.17
N THR A 198 -5.27 -32.45 2.07
CA THR A 198 -4.37 -32.27 3.23
C THR A 198 -4.35 -33.45 4.20
N ASN A 199 -5.37 -34.31 4.21
CA ASN A 199 -5.44 -35.45 5.13
C ASN A 199 -4.82 -36.72 4.55
N THR A 200 -4.91 -36.92 3.23
CA THR A 200 -4.41 -38.14 2.57
C THR A 200 -3.16 -37.90 1.72
N ASN A 201 -2.75 -36.64 1.54
CA ASN A 201 -1.64 -36.20 0.69
C ASN A 201 -1.74 -36.75 -0.75
N THR A 202 -2.98 -36.92 -1.25
CA THR A 202 -3.27 -37.41 -2.59
C THR A 202 -3.68 -36.26 -3.50
N ASN A 203 -3.18 -36.26 -4.73
CA ASN A 203 -3.57 -35.31 -5.75
C ASN A 203 -4.99 -35.63 -6.25
N ILE A 204 -5.96 -34.90 -5.73
CA ILE A 204 -7.31 -34.85 -6.25
C ILE A 204 -7.24 -33.85 -7.39
N ASN A 205 -7.05 -34.32 -8.63
CA ASN A 205 -7.28 -33.52 -9.84
C ASN A 205 -8.78 -33.20 -9.97
N ALA A 206 -9.37 -32.58 -8.94
CA ALA A 206 -10.77 -32.31 -8.80
C ALA A 206 -11.08 -31.04 -9.57
N LYS A 207 -11.84 -31.19 -10.67
CA LYS A 207 -12.50 -30.07 -11.32
C LYS A 207 -13.26 -29.25 -10.25
N GLY A 208 -13.09 -27.92 -10.24
CA GLY A 208 -13.94 -27.01 -9.47
C GLY A 208 -13.35 -26.35 -8.25
N ASN A 209 -12.06 -26.52 -7.96
CA ASN A 209 -11.43 -25.97 -6.76
C ASN A 209 -10.68 -24.63 -6.97
N CYS A 210 -10.83 -24.01 -8.15
CA CYS A 210 -10.25 -22.69 -8.41
C CYS A 210 -10.94 -21.61 -7.56
N ARG A 211 -10.16 -20.90 -6.75
CA ARG A 211 -10.66 -19.82 -5.89
C ARG A 211 -10.50 -18.45 -6.56
N SER A 212 -11.51 -17.59 -6.44
CA SER A 212 -11.54 -16.27 -7.07
C SER A 212 -11.09 -15.16 -6.12
N GLY A 213 -10.10 -14.37 -6.56
CA GLY A 213 -9.60 -13.19 -5.85
C GLY A 213 -9.86 -11.90 -6.62
N TYR A 214 -10.54 -10.92 -6.02
CA TYR A 214 -10.90 -9.65 -6.66
C TYR A 214 -10.28 -8.44 -5.94
N PHE A 215 -9.73 -7.51 -6.70
CA PHE A 215 -9.23 -6.23 -6.18
C PHE A 215 -10.35 -5.18 -6.23
N ILE A 216 -10.97 -4.94 -5.08
CA ILE A 216 -12.09 -4.03 -4.91
C ILE A 216 -11.57 -2.59 -4.85
N ASN A 217 -11.87 -1.82 -5.89
CA ASN A 217 -11.57 -0.39 -5.95
C ASN A 217 -12.86 0.44 -6.10
N VAL A 218 -12.73 1.76 -6.11
CA VAL A 218 -13.85 2.71 -6.26
C VAL A 218 -14.73 2.41 -7.48
N ASN A 219 -14.13 1.99 -8.60
CA ASN A 219 -14.88 1.66 -9.81
C ASN A 219 -15.71 0.40 -9.60
N SER A 220 -15.13 -0.65 -9.01
CA SER A 220 -15.83 -1.90 -8.69
C SER A 220 -17.05 -1.63 -7.80
N ILE A 221 -16.89 -0.79 -6.77
CA ILE A 221 -18.00 -0.45 -5.86
C ILE A 221 -19.08 0.36 -6.58
N ASN A 222 -18.69 1.33 -7.41
CA ASN A 222 -19.67 2.13 -8.16
C ASN A 222 -20.45 1.31 -9.18
N LEU A 223 -19.79 0.37 -9.87
CA LEU A 223 -20.41 -0.58 -10.78
C LEU A 223 -21.38 -1.48 -10.01
N ALA A 224 -20.97 -2.06 -8.88
CA ALA A 224 -21.81 -2.95 -8.07
C ALA A 224 -23.02 -2.23 -7.44
N TYR A 225 -22.92 -0.91 -7.24
CA TYR A 225 -24.07 -0.12 -6.80
C TYR A 225 -25.15 -0.03 -7.89
N SER A 226 -24.76 -0.02 -9.17
CA SER A 226 -25.66 0.16 -10.32
C SER A 226 -26.04 -1.15 -11.02
N ASP A 227 -25.25 -2.21 -10.87
CA ASP A 227 -25.44 -3.53 -11.48
C ASP A 227 -25.57 -4.59 -10.36
N GLY A 228 -26.80 -5.05 -10.13
CA GLY A 228 -27.12 -6.04 -9.10
C GLY A 228 -26.51 -7.41 -9.35
N ASP A 229 -26.29 -7.80 -10.61
CA ASP A 229 -25.67 -9.08 -10.93
C ASP A 229 -24.16 -9.01 -10.73
N PHE A 230 -23.53 -7.89 -11.07
CA PHE A 230 -22.13 -7.66 -10.71
C PHE A 230 -21.92 -7.60 -9.19
N LYS A 231 -22.87 -7.05 -8.42
CA LYS A 231 -22.82 -7.10 -6.96
C LYS A 231 -22.84 -8.53 -6.42
N LYS A 232 -23.66 -9.42 -6.99
CA LYS A 232 -23.67 -10.85 -6.63
C LYS A 232 -22.33 -11.52 -6.96
N VAL A 233 -21.73 -11.19 -8.11
CA VAL A 233 -20.40 -11.68 -8.49
C VAL A 233 -19.34 -11.26 -7.48
N LEU A 234 -19.31 -9.98 -7.07
CA LEU A 234 -18.36 -9.55 -6.03
C LEU A 234 -18.67 -10.20 -4.68
N ALA A 235 -19.93 -10.47 -4.36
CA ALA A 235 -20.32 -11.13 -3.13
C ALA A 235 -19.92 -12.61 -3.07
N SER A 236 -19.72 -13.27 -4.21
CA SER A 236 -19.27 -14.67 -4.30
C SER A 236 -17.75 -14.83 -4.43
N ALA A 237 -16.99 -13.74 -4.24
CA ALA A 237 -15.54 -13.80 -4.21
C ALA A 237 -15.06 -14.68 -3.04
N ASP A 238 -14.08 -15.54 -3.31
CA ASP A 238 -13.40 -16.29 -2.24
C ASP A 238 -12.42 -15.38 -1.47
N CYS A 239 -11.97 -14.30 -2.10
CA CYS A 239 -11.15 -13.24 -1.50
C CYS A 239 -11.41 -11.88 -2.18
N ALA A 240 -11.71 -10.85 -1.39
CA ALA A 240 -12.00 -9.49 -1.89
C ALA A 240 -11.06 -8.46 -1.26
N LEU A 241 -9.97 -8.09 -1.95
CA LEU A 241 -8.90 -7.26 -1.41
C LEU A 241 -9.13 -5.78 -1.69
N ALA A 242 -8.80 -4.93 -0.71
CA ALA A 242 -8.87 -3.47 -0.90
C ALA A 242 -7.82 -2.98 -1.92
N ASP A 243 -8.26 -2.21 -2.91
CA ASP A 243 -7.39 -1.63 -3.93
C ASP A 243 -7.59 -0.10 -4.08
N GLY A 244 -6.50 0.63 -3.87
CA GLY A 244 -6.41 2.07 -4.11
C GLY A 244 -6.81 2.96 -2.93
N SER A 245 -6.44 4.24 -3.04
CA SER A 245 -6.62 5.25 -1.99
C SER A 245 -8.10 5.56 -1.70
N GLY A 246 -8.99 5.44 -2.68
CA GLY A 246 -10.42 5.69 -2.48
C GLY A 246 -11.08 4.71 -1.53
N VAL A 247 -10.76 3.40 -1.62
CA VAL A 247 -11.29 2.40 -0.69
C VAL A 247 -10.72 2.58 0.71
N ARG A 248 -9.44 2.99 0.83
CA ARG A 248 -8.83 3.39 2.10
C ARG A 248 -9.57 4.56 2.78
N LEU A 249 -9.93 5.59 2.01
CA LEU A 249 -10.74 6.70 2.52
C LEU A 249 -12.15 6.25 2.93
N GLY A 250 -12.75 5.36 2.15
CA GLY A 250 -14.04 4.73 2.49
C GLY A 250 -13.97 3.94 3.81
N ALA A 251 -12.96 3.08 3.96
CA ALA A 251 -12.70 2.34 5.20
C ALA A 251 -12.54 3.28 6.40
N LYS A 252 -11.75 4.36 6.25
CA LYS A 252 -11.59 5.39 7.29
C LYS A 252 -12.92 6.02 7.70
N ARG A 253 -13.79 6.36 6.74
CA ARG A 253 -15.11 6.92 7.03
C ARG A 253 -16.02 5.94 7.79
N LEU A 254 -15.83 4.64 7.58
CA LEU A 254 -16.50 3.55 8.29
C LEU A 254 -15.80 3.20 9.62
N GLY A 255 -14.78 3.96 10.01
CA GLY A 255 -14.01 3.71 11.23
C GLY A 255 -13.14 2.45 11.17
N VAL A 256 -12.74 1.98 9.99
CA VAL A 256 -11.89 0.80 9.81
C VAL A 256 -10.51 1.22 9.33
N GLN A 257 -9.46 0.69 9.97
CA GLN A 257 -8.08 0.84 9.53
C GLN A 257 -7.71 -0.36 8.65
N LEU A 258 -7.22 -0.09 7.44
CA LEU A 258 -6.68 -1.14 6.58
C LEU A 258 -5.34 -1.62 7.16
N ARG A 259 -5.20 -2.94 7.28
CA ARG A 259 -4.00 -3.60 7.81
C ARG A 259 -2.82 -3.45 6.86
N ASP A 260 -3.03 -3.77 5.58
CA ASP A 260 -2.04 -3.63 4.52
C ASP A 260 -2.64 -3.04 3.24
N ASN A 261 -1.79 -2.50 2.37
CA ASN A 261 -2.12 -2.08 1.02
C ASN A 261 -1.88 -3.20 0.02
N VAL A 262 -2.74 -4.21 0.02
CA VAL A 262 -2.74 -5.36 -0.89
C VAL A 262 -3.21 -5.02 -2.31
N ASN A 263 -2.78 -3.87 -2.84
CA ASN A 263 -3.13 -3.48 -4.21
C ASN A 263 -2.55 -4.48 -5.23
N GLY A 264 -3.25 -4.67 -6.36
CA GLY A 264 -2.85 -5.69 -7.33
C GLY A 264 -1.47 -5.45 -7.95
N THR A 265 -1.07 -4.19 -8.08
CA THR A 265 0.22 -3.81 -8.69
C THR A 265 1.44 -4.02 -7.81
N ASP A 266 1.33 -3.84 -6.51
CA ASP A 266 2.42 -4.05 -5.56
C ASP A 266 2.42 -5.50 -5.04
N LEU A 267 1.31 -6.25 -5.17
CA LEU A 267 1.25 -7.67 -4.84
C LEU A 267 1.99 -8.56 -5.86
N LEU A 268 1.97 -8.22 -7.16
CA LEU A 268 2.53 -9.08 -8.23
C LEU A 268 4.00 -9.48 -8.01
N PRO A 269 4.93 -8.59 -7.62
CA PRO A 269 6.31 -8.97 -7.31
C PRO A 269 6.41 -10.05 -6.23
N HIS A 270 5.56 -10.01 -5.20
CA HIS A 270 5.56 -11.02 -4.13
C HIS A 270 5.02 -12.37 -4.63
N ILE A 271 3.97 -12.34 -5.46
CA ILE A 271 3.48 -13.55 -6.13
C ILE A 271 4.58 -14.17 -7.00
N CYS A 272 5.27 -13.38 -7.82
CA CYS A 272 6.36 -13.89 -8.67
C CYS A 272 7.51 -14.52 -7.87
N ARG A 273 7.95 -13.85 -6.79
CA ARG A 273 9.02 -14.38 -5.92
C ARG A 273 8.63 -15.69 -5.26
N ARG A 274 7.40 -15.78 -4.73
CA ARG A 274 6.89 -16.99 -4.10
C ARG A 274 6.64 -18.12 -5.10
N ALA A 275 6.17 -17.79 -6.30
CA ALA A 275 6.01 -18.75 -7.39
C ALA A 275 7.34 -19.37 -7.81
N ILE A 276 8.43 -18.59 -7.83
CA ILE A 276 9.78 -19.15 -8.05
C ILE A 276 10.16 -20.10 -6.91
N ALA A 277 9.99 -19.67 -5.65
CA ALA A 277 10.39 -20.44 -4.48
C ALA A 277 9.64 -21.78 -4.36
N GLU A 278 8.35 -21.80 -4.72
CA GLU A 278 7.50 -22.99 -4.61
C GLU A 278 7.34 -23.75 -5.94
N GLY A 279 7.91 -23.25 -7.05
CA GLY A 279 7.86 -23.89 -8.37
C GLY A 279 6.54 -23.74 -9.13
N TRP A 280 5.66 -22.84 -8.68
CA TRP A 280 4.35 -22.57 -9.28
C TRP A 280 4.45 -21.80 -10.60
N SER A 281 3.46 -22.01 -11.46
CA SER A 281 3.36 -21.44 -12.79
C SER A 281 2.17 -20.49 -12.92
N ILE A 282 2.35 -19.43 -13.73
CA ILE A 282 1.38 -18.35 -13.88
C ILE A 282 0.88 -18.28 -15.32
N TYR A 283 -0.43 -18.19 -15.53
CA TYR A 283 -1.07 -17.87 -16.79
C TYR A 283 -1.49 -16.40 -16.82
N LEU A 284 -1.24 -15.70 -17.94
CA LEU A 284 -1.61 -14.29 -18.11
C LEU A 284 -2.72 -14.13 -19.16
N LEU A 285 -3.94 -13.86 -18.70
CA LEU A 285 -5.11 -13.66 -19.56
C LEU A 285 -5.58 -12.21 -19.50
N GLY A 286 -5.59 -11.48 -20.61
CA GLY A 286 -6.19 -10.14 -20.62
C GLY A 286 -5.46 -9.09 -21.44
N SER A 287 -5.95 -7.85 -21.35
CA SER A 287 -5.52 -6.68 -22.11
C SER A 287 -5.58 -6.90 -23.63
N GLU A 288 -5.03 -5.94 -24.39
CA GLU A 288 -4.96 -5.99 -25.84
C GLU A 288 -4.00 -7.07 -26.35
N LYS A 289 -4.18 -7.46 -27.61
CA LYS A 289 -3.31 -8.43 -28.28
C LYS A 289 -1.84 -8.00 -28.16
N GLY A 290 -1.00 -8.92 -27.66
CA GLY A 290 0.43 -8.69 -27.44
C GLY A 290 0.82 -8.17 -26.05
N VAL A 291 -0.11 -7.56 -25.29
CA VAL A 291 0.22 -6.98 -23.98
C VAL A 291 0.51 -8.06 -22.93
N ALA A 292 -0.27 -9.13 -22.89
CA ALA A 292 0.01 -10.27 -21.99
C ALA A 292 1.36 -10.95 -22.31
N ALA A 293 1.69 -11.11 -23.59
CA ALA A 293 2.96 -11.67 -24.03
C ALA A 293 4.17 -10.77 -23.67
N ALA A 294 4.04 -9.46 -23.86
CA ALA A 294 5.05 -8.48 -23.43
C ALA A 294 5.23 -8.51 -21.90
N THR A 295 4.13 -8.61 -21.15
CA THR A 295 4.16 -8.76 -19.68
C THR A 295 4.93 -10.03 -19.28
N ALA A 296 4.64 -11.17 -19.90
CA ALA A 296 5.35 -12.43 -19.64
C ALA A 296 6.86 -12.30 -19.90
N LYS A 297 7.25 -11.64 -21.00
CA LYS A 297 8.66 -11.40 -21.35
C LYS A 297 9.37 -10.57 -20.27
N ASN A 298 8.76 -9.46 -19.86
CA ASN A 298 9.35 -8.54 -18.89
C ASN A 298 9.42 -9.15 -17.48
N LEU A 299 8.40 -9.92 -17.08
CA LEU A 299 8.41 -10.63 -15.81
C LEU A 299 9.50 -11.70 -15.77
N LYS A 300 9.66 -12.51 -16.82
CA LYS A 300 10.73 -13.51 -16.91
C LYS A 300 12.13 -12.88 -16.90
N ALA A 301 12.29 -11.69 -17.48
CA ALA A 301 13.54 -10.94 -17.43
C ALA A 301 13.84 -10.40 -16.02
N THR A 302 12.81 -9.98 -15.28
CA THR A 302 12.95 -9.40 -13.93
C THR A 302 13.09 -10.47 -12.85
N PHE A 303 12.37 -11.58 -13.01
CA PHE A 303 12.28 -12.68 -12.04
C PHE A 303 12.79 -13.96 -12.69
N THR A 304 14.11 -14.13 -12.70
CA THR A 304 14.76 -15.33 -13.26
C THR A 304 14.25 -16.59 -12.58
N GLY A 305 13.82 -17.58 -13.37
CA GLY A 305 13.21 -18.82 -12.88
C GLY A 305 11.68 -18.81 -12.85
N LEU A 306 11.03 -17.65 -13.10
CA LEU A 306 9.56 -17.57 -13.12
C LEU A 306 8.97 -18.39 -14.28
N ARG A 307 8.05 -19.30 -13.95
CA ARG A 307 7.33 -20.11 -14.93
C ARG A 307 6.06 -19.40 -15.38
N ILE A 308 6.04 -18.98 -16.65
CA ILE A 308 4.82 -18.50 -17.31
C ILE A 308 4.28 -19.64 -18.17
N ALA A 309 3.15 -20.22 -17.78
CA ALA A 309 2.52 -21.37 -18.41
C ALA A 309 1.87 -21.02 -19.76
N GLY A 310 1.36 -19.80 -19.91
CA GLY A 310 0.76 -19.33 -21.14
C GLY A 310 0.30 -17.88 -21.07
N THR A 311 -0.11 -17.34 -22.22
CA THR A 311 -0.67 -15.99 -22.31
C THR A 311 -1.80 -15.93 -23.33
N HIS A 312 -2.84 -15.16 -23.05
CA HIS A 312 -3.94 -14.90 -24.00
C HIS A 312 -4.45 -13.45 -23.85
N HIS A 313 -5.00 -12.87 -24.92
CA HIS A 313 -5.60 -11.53 -24.87
C HIS A 313 -6.98 -11.54 -24.18
N GLY A 314 -7.47 -10.36 -23.78
CA GLY A 314 -8.72 -10.22 -23.03
C GLY A 314 -10.00 -10.14 -23.86
N PHE A 315 -9.91 -9.94 -25.17
CA PHE A 315 -11.08 -9.87 -26.06
C PHE A 315 -11.55 -11.27 -26.43
N VAL A 316 -12.25 -11.93 -25.51
CA VAL A 316 -12.74 -13.31 -25.64
C VAL A 316 -14.26 -13.27 -25.68
N SER A 317 -14.88 -13.97 -26.63
CA SER A 317 -16.34 -14.10 -26.65
C SER A 317 -16.77 -15.20 -25.68
N GLU A 318 -18.00 -15.12 -25.14
CA GLU A 318 -18.49 -16.17 -24.23
C GLU A 318 -18.57 -17.55 -24.92
N GLN A 319 -18.64 -17.61 -26.25
CA GLN A 319 -18.62 -18.84 -27.03
C GLN A 319 -17.24 -19.52 -27.02
N ASP A 320 -16.18 -18.76 -26.78
CA ASP A 320 -14.81 -19.24 -26.74
C ASP A 320 -14.34 -19.62 -25.32
N ASP A 321 -15.19 -19.42 -24.29
CA ASP A 321 -14.83 -19.64 -22.88
C ASP A 321 -14.37 -21.09 -22.63
N GLU A 322 -15.07 -22.08 -23.19
CA GLU A 322 -14.70 -23.50 -23.03
C GLU A 322 -13.33 -23.81 -23.62
N LEU A 323 -13.06 -23.33 -24.84
CA LEU A 323 -11.78 -23.52 -25.51
C LEU A 323 -10.64 -22.84 -24.74
N LEU A 324 -10.89 -21.62 -24.25
CA LEU A 324 -9.90 -20.88 -23.47
C LEU A 324 -9.60 -21.57 -22.13
N VAL A 325 -10.63 -22.04 -21.41
CA VAL A 325 -10.46 -22.80 -20.17
C VAL A 325 -9.66 -24.09 -20.44
N GLN A 326 -9.94 -24.78 -21.54
CA GLN A 326 -9.17 -25.97 -21.93
C GLN A 326 -7.70 -25.63 -22.19
N GLN A 327 -7.40 -24.54 -22.89
CA GLN A 327 -6.02 -24.08 -23.12
C GLN A 327 -5.30 -23.73 -21.81
N ILE A 328 -5.99 -23.06 -20.88
CA ILE A 328 -5.42 -22.72 -19.56
C ILE A 328 -5.11 -24.00 -18.79
N ASN A 329 -6.04 -24.95 -18.73
CA ASN A 329 -5.85 -26.22 -18.02
C ASN A 329 -4.72 -27.05 -18.64
N GLN A 330 -4.65 -27.15 -19.98
CA GLN A 330 -3.58 -27.86 -20.69
C GLN A 330 -2.19 -27.25 -20.48
N SER A 331 -2.12 -25.95 -20.16
CA SER A 331 -0.84 -25.30 -19.83
C SER A 331 -0.27 -25.72 -18.48
N GLY A 332 -1.07 -26.35 -17.61
CA GLY A 332 -0.68 -26.72 -16.25
C GLY A 332 -0.49 -25.52 -15.32
N ALA A 333 -1.21 -24.42 -15.56
CA ALA A 333 -1.10 -23.20 -14.76
C ALA A 333 -1.66 -23.38 -13.34
N ASP A 334 -0.91 -22.92 -12.34
CA ASP A 334 -1.34 -22.96 -10.94
C ASP A 334 -2.09 -21.68 -10.53
N ILE A 335 -1.73 -20.55 -11.14
CA ILE A 335 -2.33 -19.22 -10.92
C ILE A 335 -2.74 -18.60 -12.25
N VAL A 336 -3.97 -18.09 -12.34
CA VAL A 336 -4.45 -17.34 -13.51
C VAL A 336 -4.62 -15.86 -13.15
N LEU A 337 -3.88 -14.98 -13.81
CA LEU A 337 -4.07 -13.53 -13.68
C LEU A 337 -4.94 -13.02 -14.83
N VAL A 338 -6.10 -12.44 -14.50
CA VAL A 338 -7.11 -11.97 -15.46
C VAL A 338 -7.18 -10.43 -15.49
N ALA A 339 -6.79 -9.85 -16.62
CA ALA A 339 -6.64 -8.42 -16.86
C ALA A 339 -7.60 -7.89 -17.96
N MET A 340 -8.88 -8.29 -17.92
CA MET A 340 -9.89 -7.86 -18.90
C MET A 340 -10.57 -6.53 -18.54
N GLY A 341 -10.31 -6.01 -17.33
CA GLY A 341 -10.98 -4.83 -16.80
C GLY A 341 -12.33 -5.19 -16.16
N SER A 342 -12.71 -4.39 -15.17
CA SER A 342 -13.95 -4.57 -14.42
C SER A 342 -15.13 -3.94 -15.18
N PRO A 343 -16.29 -4.62 -15.32
CA PRO A 343 -16.69 -5.84 -14.60
C PRO A 343 -16.41 -7.17 -15.31
N MET A 344 -15.82 -7.15 -16.52
CA MET A 344 -15.69 -8.33 -17.38
C MET A 344 -14.80 -9.42 -16.78
N GLN A 345 -13.68 -9.04 -16.16
CA GLN A 345 -12.75 -9.99 -15.55
C GLN A 345 -13.39 -10.76 -14.38
N GLU A 346 -14.15 -10.11 -13.51
CA GLU A 346 -14.77 -10.79 -12.38
C GLU A 346 -15.93 -11.68 -12.86
N LYS A 347 -16.73 -11.20 -13.83
CA LYS A 347 -17.80 -12.00 -14.45
C LYS A 347 -17.24 -13.24 -15.16
N TRP A 348 -16.13 -13.10 -15.90
CA TRP A 348 -15.47 -14.23 -16.56
C TRP A 348 -14.96 -15.26 -15.54
N ILE A 349 -14.27 -14.82 -14.48
CA ILE A 349 -13.80 -15.72 -13.42
C ILE A 349 -14.99 -16.42 -12.75
N ALA A 350 -16.05 -15.69 -12.40
CA ALA A 350 -17.20 -16.28 -11.71
C ALA A 350 -17.89 -17.37 -12.52
N ARG A 351 -17.97 -17.22 -13.85
CA ARG A 351 -18.55 -18.24 -14.75
C ARG A 351 -17.63 -19.45 -14.95
N ASN A 352 -16.31 -19.21 -15.01
CA ASN A 352 -15.37 -20.24 -15.46
C ASN A 352 -14.56 -20.90 -14.33
N LYS A 353 -14.54 -20.36 -13.10
CA LYS A 353 -13.72 -20.90 -12.00
C LYS A 353 -14.00 -22.38 -11.71
N VAL A 354 -15.25 -22.81 -11.84
CA VAL A 354 -15.63 -24.21 -11.62
C VAL A 354 -15.03 -25.19 -12.64
N ASN A 355 -14.55 -24.68 -13.78
CA ASN A 355 -13.93 -25.48 -14.84
C ASN A 355 -12.41 -25.31 -14.91
N LEU A 356 -11.83 -24.40 -14.12
CA LEU A 356 -10.38 -24.18 -14.04
C LEU A 356 -9.73 -25.19 -13.09
N GLN A 357 -8.59 -25.74 -13.50
CA GLN A 357 -7.73 -26.61 -12.69
C GLN A 357 -6.68 -25.84 -11.88
N ALA A 358 -6.48 -24.56 -12.21
CA ALA A 358 -5.62 -23.66 -11.43
C ALA A 358 -6.18 -23.45 -10.02
N SER A 359 -5.29 -23.37 -9.03
CA SER A 359 -5.67 -23.18 -7.62
C SER A 359 -6.32 -21.81 -7.37
N THR A 360 -5.89 -20.77 -8.09
CA THR A 360 -6.48 -19.42 -7.98
C THR A 360 -6.60 -18.68 -9.31
N ALA A 361 -7.64 -17.85 -9.40
CA ALA A 361 -7.85 -16.89 -10.48
C ALA A 361 -8.04 -15.47 -9.91
N LEU A 362 -7.18 -14.52 -10.31
CA LEU A 362 -7.12 -13.18 -9.76
C LEU A 362 -7.50 -12.11 -10.79
N ALA A 363 -8.47 -11.25 -10.46
CA ALA A 363 -8.95 -10.16 -11.30
C ALA A 363 -8.06 -8.91 -11.19
N VAL A 364 -6.95 -8.85 -11.93
CA VAL A 364 -5.86 -7.87 -11.73
C VAL A 364 -6.04 -6.53 -12.45
N GLY A 365 -7.09 -6.34 -13.25
CA GLY A 365 -7.38 -5.06 -13.90
C GLY A 365 -6.27 -4.61 -14.85
N GLY A 366 -5.88 -3.33 -14.76
CA GLY A 366 -4.87 -2.72 -15.66
C GLY A 366 -3.42 -3.09 -15.37
N LEU A 367 -3.16 -4.16 -14.60
CA LEU A 367 -1.83 -4.59 -14.17
C LEU A 367 -0.87 -4.78 -15.35
N PHE A 368 -1.34 -5.43 -16.43
CA PHE A 368 -0.52 -5.77 -17.58
C PHE A 368 -0.06 -4.53 -18.36
N ASP A 369 -0.81 -3.43 -18.35
CA ASP A 369 -0.38 -2.21 -19.05
C ASP A 369 0.91 -1.64 -18.46
N PHE A 370 1.12 -1.83 -17.14
CA PHE A 370 2.34 -1.39 -16.48
C PHE A 370 3.49 -2.36 -16.71
N TYR A 371 3.27 -3.66 -16.52
CA TYR A 371 4.34 -4.66 -16.61
C TYR A 371 4.73 -5.01 -18.04
N SER A 372 3.88 -4.75 -19.03
CA SER A 372 4.24 -4.80 -20.46
C SER A 372 5.15 -3.65 -20.88
N GLY A 373 5.21 -2.55 -20.10
CA GLY A 373 5.88 -1.31 -20.49
C GLY A 373 5.03 -0.37 -21.37
N LYS A 374 3.76 -0.72 -21.66
CA LYS A 374 2.84 0.14 -22.43
C LYS A 374 2.60 1.47 -21.73
N ILE A 375 2.42 1.44 -20.41
CA ILE A 375 2.22 2.64 -19.58
C ILE A 375 3.28 2.65 -18.48
N PRO A 376 4.06 3.73 -18.33
CA PRO A 376 4.99 3.87 -17.21
C PRO A 376 4.27 3.81 -15.86
N ARG A 377 4.92 3.27 -14.83
CA ARG A 377 4.40 3.38 -13.45
C ARG A 377 4.51 4.82 -12.97
N ALA A 378 3.56 5.24 -12.13
CA ALA A 378 3.60 6.56 -11.51
C ALA A 378 4.91 6.76 -10.73
N PRO A 379 5.50 7.97 -10.73
CA PRO A 379 6.66 8.28 -9.92
C PRO A 379 6.46 7.90 -8.46
N VAL A 380 7.53 7.44 -7.79
CA VAL A 380 7.48 6.94 -6.40
C VAL A 380 6.78 7.93 -5.47
N TRP A 381 7.04 9.23 -5.61
CA TRP A 381 6.43 10.25 -4.76
C TRP A 381 4.89 10.36 -4.92
N MET A 382 4.33 10.05 -6.10
CA MET A 382 2.88 10.02 -6.30
C MET A 382 2.27 8.76 -5.71
N ARG A 383 2.95 7.63 -5.85
CA ARG A 383 2.58 6.34 -5.25
C ARG A 383 2.53 6.46 -3.72
N GLU A 384 3.55 7.09 -3.15
CA GLU A 384 3.66 7.47 -1.73
C GLU A 384 2.65 8.53 -1.26
N LEU A 385 1.76 9.02 -2.12
CA LEU A 385 0.66 9.89 -1.71
C LEU A 385 -0.70 9.25 -2.02
N GLY A 386 -0.72 8.03 -2.57
CA GLY A 386 -1.94 7.38 -3.06
C GLY A 386 -2.54 8.09 -4.29
N MET A 387 -1.73 8.84 -5.04
CA MET A 387 -2.13 9.65 -6.19
C MET A 387 -1.87 8.96 -7.54
N GLU A 388 -1.64 7.64 -7.55
CA GLU A 388 -1.41 6.87 -8.78
C GLU A 388 -2.54 7.02 -9.81
N TRP A 389 -3.78 7.18 -9.31
CA TRP A 389 -4.95 7.38 -10.16
C TRP A 389 -4.89 8.69 -10.97
N ILE A 390 -4.27 9.75 -10.42
CA ILE A 390 -4.06 11.03 -11.13
C ILE A 390 -3.10 10.80 -12.29
N TYR A 391 -2.01 10.08 -12.03
CA TYR A 391 -1.05 9.73 -13.08
C TYR A 391 -1.71 8.89 -14.18
N ARG A 392 -2.52 7.89 -13.79
CA ARG A 392 -3.25 7.06 -14.76
C ARG A 392 -4.27 7.87 -15.57
N LEU A 393 -4.96 8.83 -14.95
CA LEU A 393 -5.86 9.75 -15.65
C LEU A 393 -5.10 10.64 -16.63
N ALA A 394 -3.92 11.15 -16.27
CA ALA A 394 -3.10 11.97 -17.14
C ALA A 394 -2.59 11.21 -18.36
N MET A 395 -2.26 9.92 -18.21
CA MET A 395 -1.82 9.07 -19.32
C MET A 395 -2.96 8.65 -20.25
N GLU A 396 -4.18 8.50 -19.72
CA GLU A 396 -5.35 8.05 -20.49
C GLU A 396 -6.61 8.87 -20.15
N PRO A 397 -6.64 10.18 -20.45
CA PRO A 397 -7.68 11.08 -19.97
C PRO A 397 -9.06 10.65 -20.44
N LYS A 398 -9.22 10.34 -21.73
CA LYS A 398 -10.52 9.92 -22.31
C LYS A 398 -11.02 8.61 -21.71
N ALA A 399 -10.16 7.59 -21.62
CA ALA A 399 -10.57 6.26 -21.16
C ALA A 399 -10.84 6.20 -19.65
N LYS A 400 -10.22 7.08 -18.85
CA LYS A 400 -10.34 7.06 -17.38
C LYS A 400 -11.17 8.21 -16.80
N PHE A 401 -11.66 9.13 -17.63
CA PHE A 401 -12.47 10.28 -17.20
C PHE A 401 -13.67 9.85 -16.34
N ASN A 402 -14.53 8.98 -16.88
CA ASN A 402 -15.73 8.52 -16.17
C ASN A 402 -15.39 7.83 -14.85
N ARG A 403 -14.32 7.05 -14.83
CA ARG A 403 -13.88 6.32 -13.64
C ARG A 403 -13.41 7.25 -12.52
N TYR A 404 -12.58 8.25 -12.84
CA TYR A 404 -11.91 9.06 -11.82
C TYR A 404 -12.56 10.42 -11.59
N VAL A 405 -12.94 11.15 -12.64
CA VAL A 405 -13.49 12.50 -12.53
C VAL A 405 -14.95 12.47 -12.08
N ILE A 406 -15.72 11.51 -12.59
CA ILE A 406 -17.14 11.33 -12.20
C ILE A 406 -17.25 10.30 -11.06
N GLY A 407 -16.59 9.15 -11.22
CA GLY A 407 -16.72 8.03 -10.30
C GLY A 407 -16.18 8.30 -8.89
N ASN A 408 -15.04 8.99 -8.73
CA ASN A 408 -14.49 9.24 -7.39
C ASN A 408 -15.39 10.17 -6.56
N PRO A 409 -15.86 11.34 -7.06
CA PRO A 409 -16.81 12.17 -6.32
C PRO A 409 -18.13 11.47 -6.01
N LEU A 410 -18.67 10.70 -6.97
CA LEU A 410 -19.90 9.93 -6.76
C LEU A 410 -19.74 8.91 -5.63
N PHE A 411 -18.62 8.20 -5.59
CA PHE A 411 -18.31 7.26 -4.52
C PHE A 411 -18.20 7.97 -3.16
N MET A 412 -17.51 9.11 -3.10
CA MET A 412 -17.41 9.89 -1.86
C MET A 412 -18.77 10.37 -1.38
N TRP A 413 -19.64 10.85 -2.28
CA TRP A 413 -21.00 11.23 -1.93
C TRP A 413 -21.80 10.04 -1.39
N ARG A 414 -21.73 8.87 -2.05
CA ARG A 414 -22.38 7.63 -1.57
C ARG A 414 -21.87 7.21 -0.19
N ILE A 415 -20.56 7.27 0.04
CA ILE A 415 -19.94 6.87 1.31
C ILE A 415 -20.28 7.83 2.46
N MET A 416 -20.38 9.12 2.16
CA MET A 416 -20.75 10.13 3.16
C MET A 416 -22.20 9.97 3.63
N ASN A 417 -23.10 9.59 2.72
CA ASN A 417 -24.52 9.36 2.98
C ASN A 417 -24.84 7.95 3.47
N ALA A 418 -23.88 7.02 3.45
CA ALA A 418 -24.08 5.69 4.01
C ALA A 418 -24.29 5.80 5.53
N LYS A 419 -25.38 5.22 6.04
CA LYS A 419 -25.60 5.05 7.48
C LYS A 419 -24.50 4.13 8.01
N THR A 420 -23.88 4.54 9.11
CA THR A 420 -22.70 3.88 9.69
C THR A 420 -23.10 2.75 10.60
#